data_AF-A0A484ZGU4-F1
#
_entry.id   AF-A0A484ZGU4-F1
#
_cell.length_a   1.000
_cell.length_b   1.000
_cell.length_c   1.000
_cell.angle_alpha   90.00
_cell.angle_beta   90.00
_cell.angle_gamma   90.00
#
_symmetry.space_group_name_H-M   'P 1'
#
loop_
_entity.id
_entity.type
_entity.pdbx_description
1 polymer ?
#
loop_
_entity_poly.entity_id
_entity_poly.type
_entity_poly.pdbx_seq_one_letter_code
_entity_poly.pdbx_strand_id
1 'polypeptide(L)'
;MKIVYGLALSALLFSNTLLANELNIIPGVSAGPVTANTSEADLIALLGKEQVKREKIPLPEDDEMEVTVLFPGNSEKELQVVWDKPFVKPVAVNIIGSAWKTPEGVALGMSLKDLEK
;
A
#
# COMPACT_ATOMS: atom_id res chain seq x y z
N MET A 1 -56.42 -2.54 11.71
CA MET A 1 -55.20 -2.40 12.53
C MET A 1 -54.08 -3.12 11.78
N LYS A 2 -53.15 -2.38 11.16
CA LYS A 2 -52.07 -2.93 10.33
C LYS A 2 -50.75 -2.75 11.09
N ILE A 3 -50.07 -3.84 11.41
CA ILE A 3 -48.68 -3.80 11.91
C ILE A 3 -47.82 -4.20 10.71
N VAL A 4 -47.06 -3.24 10.18
CA VAL A 4 -46.12 -3.45 9.08
C VAL A 4 -44.74 -3.66 9.71
N TYR A 5 -44.16 -4.85 9.50
CA TYR A 5 -42.76 -5.12 9.81
C TYR A 5 -41.88 -4.49 8.72
N GLY A 6 -41.14 -3.44 9.08
CA GLY A 6 -40.12 -2.85 8.21
C GLY A 6 -38.77 -3.52 8.44
N LEU A 7 -38.37 -4.40 7.53
CA LEU A 7 -36.99 -4.85 7.36
C LEU A 7 -36.15 -3.67 6.86
N ALA A 8 -35.27 -3.12 7.70
CA ALA A 8 -34.21 -2.23 7.25
C ALA A 8 -32.94 -3.08 7.05
N LEU A 9 -32.83 -3.71 5.88
CA LEU A 9 -31.57 -4.27 5.40
C LEU A 9 -30.76 -3.12 4.79
N SER A 10 -29.99 -2.41 5.62
CA SER A 10 -29.05 -1.40 5.13
C SER A 10 -27.88 -2.12 4.49
N ALA A 11 -27.88 -2.19 3.15
CA ALA A 11 -26.77 -2.69 2.36
C ALA A 11 -25.54 -1.81 2.60
N LEU A 12 -24.52 -2.36 3.28
CA LEU A 12 -23.16 -1.84 3.26
C LEU A 12 -22.58 -2.10 1.87
N LEU A 13 -22.85 -1.18 0.94
CA LEU A 13 -22.10 -1.06 -0.29
C LEU A 13 -20.75 -0.41 0.06
N PHE A 14 -19.83 -1.19 0.66
CA PHE A 14 -18.42 -0.81 0.65
C PHE A 14 -17.95 -0.90 -0.80
N SER A 15 -17.53 0.25 -1.32
CA SER A 15 -17.18 0.51 -2.70
C SER A 15 -16.09 -0.43 -3.24
N ASN A 16 -16.47 -1.46 -4.00
CA ASN A 16 -15.51 -2.30 -4.74
C ASN A 16 -14.70 -1.50 -5.79
N THR A 17 -15.13 -0.28 -6.13
CA THR A 17 -14.41 0.62 -7.05
C THR A 17 -13.22 1.34 -6.41
N LEU A 18 -13.09 1.37 -5.08
CA LEU A 18 -11.90 1.93 -4.43
C LEU A 18 -10.69 1.00 -4.57
N LEU A 19 -10.92 -0.32 -4.61
CA LEU A 19 -9.87 -1.34 -4.56
C LEU A 19 -8.98 -1.40 -5.81
N ALA A 20 -9.49 -1.01 -6.98
CA ALA A 20 -8.73 -1.08 -8.23
C ALA A 20 -7.62 -0.01 -8.33
N ASN A 21 -7.72 1.07 -7.54
CA ASN A 21 -6.71 2.13 -7.48
C ASN A 21 -5.70 1.97 -6.33
N GLU A 22 -5.88 0.99 -5.43
CA GLU A 22 -5.05 0.84 -4.24
C GLU A 22 -3.61 0.38 -4.54
N LEU A 23 -3.40 -0.34 -5.65
CA LEU A 23 -2.12 -0.97 -5.99
C LEU A 23 -1.46 -0.38 -7.25
N ASN A 24 -1.77 0.88 -7.57
CA ASN A 24 -1.11 1.58 -8.67
C ASN A 24 0.13 2.35 -8.18
N ILE A 25 1.17 2.33 -8.99
CA ILE A 25 2.39 3.11 -8.80
C ILE A 25 2.37 4.24 -9.83
N ILE A 26 2.32 5.49 -9.38
CA ILE A 26 2.56 6.66 -10.23
C ILE A 26 3.97 7.16 -9.90
N PRO A 27 4.98 6.87 -10.74
CA PRO A 27 6.36 7.21 -10.45
C PRO A 27 6.54 8.70 -10.10
N GLY A 28 7.26 8.97 -9.02
CA GLY A 28 7.47 10.33 -8.50
C GLY A 28 6.26 10.98 -7.81
N VAL A 29 5.10 10.32 -7.78
CA VAL A 29 3.87 10.86 -7.18
C VAL A 29 3.38 9.99 -6.02
N SER A 30 3.11 8.70 -6.27
CA SER A 30 2.58 7.80 -5.24
C SER A 30 2.80 6.31 -5.54
N ALA A 31 2.77 5.51 -4.47
CA ALA A 31 2.58 4.06 -4.53
C ALA A 31 1.37 3.72 -3.64
N GLY A 32 0.21 3.57 -4.26
CA GLY A 32 -1.06 3.42 -3.56
C GLY A 32 -1.29 4.58 -2.58
N PRO A 33 -1.44 4.34 -1.27
CA PRO A 33 -1.65 5.39 -0.28
C PRO A 33 -0.39 6.17 0.12
N VAL A 34 0.80 5.71 -0.30
CA VAL A 34 2.07 6.34 0.07
C VAL A 34 2.37 7.47 -0.93
N THR A 35 2.43 8.69 -0.43
CA THR A 35 2.84 9.90 -1.16
C THR A 35 4.02 10.56 -0.45
N ALA A 36 4.63 11.58 -1.05
CA ALA A 36 5.72 12.34 -0.44
C ALA A 36 5.38 13.00 0.92
N ASN A 37 4.08 13.14 1.24
CA ASN A 37 3.60 13.78 2.47
C ASN A 37 2.87 12.83 3.41
N THR A 38 2.78 11.55 3.08
CA THR A 38 2.04 10.57 3.89
C THR A 38 2.87 10.18 5.12
N SER A 39 2.33 10.32 6.33
CA SER A 39 2.94 9.82 7.55
C SER A 39 2.53 8.37 7.86
N GLU A 40 3.24 7.69 8.76
CA GLU A 40 2.81 6.36 9.23
C GLU A 40 1.46 6.42 9.92
N ALA A 41 1.18 7.50 10.67
CA ALA A 41 -0.10 7.68 11.33
C ALA A 41 -1.25 7.74 10.32
N ASP A 42 -1.05 8.40 9.17
CA ASP A 42 -2.03 8.44 8.08
C ASP A 42 -2.24 7.04 7.48
N LEU A 43 -1.16 6.28 7.29
CA LEU A 43 -1.23 4.90 6.80
C LEU A 43 -2.01 3.99 7.77
N ILE A 44 -1.76 4.12 9.08
CA ILE A 44 -2.49 3.38 10.11
C ILE A 44 -3.97 3.76 10.12
N ALA A 45 -4.28 5.05 9.99
CA ALA A 45 -5.66 5.53 9.96
C ALA A 45 -6.43 5.02 8.73
N LEU A 46 -5.74 4.90 7.59
CA LEU A 46 -6.34 4.46 6.33
C LEU A 46 -6.47 2.93 6.22
N LEU A 47 -5.42 2.19 6.57
CA LEU A 47 -5.31 0.75 6.33
C LEU A 47 -5.62 -0.10 7.58
N GLY A 48 -5.62 0.52 8.76
CA GLY A 48 -5.70 -0.17 10.03
C GLY A 48 -4.32 -0.63 10.54
N LYS A 49 -4.15 -0.62 11.87
CA LYS A 49 -2.86 -0.91 12.52
C LYS A 49 -2.29 -2.29 12.19
N GLU A 50 -3.14 -3.27 11.92
CA GLU A 50 -2.73 -4.65 11.57
C GLU A 50 -2.03 -4.73 10.21
N GLN A 51 -2.32 -3.78 9.31
CA GLN A 51 -1.72 -3.72 7.97
C GLN A 51 -0.48 -2.84 7.91
N VAL A 52 -0.04 -2.26 9.03
CA VAL A 52 1.07 -1.31 9.10
C VAL A 52 2.01 -1.65 10.25
N LYS A 53 3.17 -2.24 9.91
CA LYS A 53 4.15 -2.72 10.88
C LYS A 53 5.50 -2.06 10.67
N ARG A 54 6.17 -1.67 11.75
CA ARG A 54 7.57 -1.24 11.69
C ARG A 54 8.48 -2.46 11.73
N GLU A 55 9.49 -2.46 10.87
CA GLU A 55 10.51 -3.50 10.83
C GLU A 55 11.88 -2.86 10.65
N LYS A 56 12.92 -3.59 11.08
CA LYS A 56 14.28 -3.23 10.78
C LYS A 56 14.77 -4.09 9.63
N ILE A 57 15.30 -3.45 8.60
CA ILE A 57 15.94 -4.13 7.48
C ILE A 57 17.47 -3.97 7.60
N PRO A 58 18.24 -5.05 7.37
CA PRO A 58 19.69 -4.97 7.40
C PRO A 58 20.19 -4.15 6.21
N LEU A 59 21.18 -3.31 6.46
CA LEU A 59 21.96 -2.59 5.47
C LEU A 59 23.38 -3.19 5.38
N PRO A 60 24.18 -2.79 4.38
CA PRO A 60 25.61 -3.10 4.36
C PRO A 60 26.31 -2.61 5.63
N GLU A 61 27.47 -3.21 5.95
CA GLU A 61 28.35 -2.78 7.07
C GLU A 61 27.73 -2.90 8.48
N ASP A 62 26.91 -3.93 8.71
CA ASP A 62 26.23 -4.19 9.99
C ASP A 62 25.30 -3.05 10.48
N ASP A 63 24.85 -2.20 9.55
CA ASP A 63 23.87 -1.14 9.83
C ASP A 63 22.43 -1.65 9.67
N GLU A 64 21.47 -0.95 10.26
CA GLU A 64 20.04 -1.29 10.20
C GLU A 64 19.22 -0.03 9.91
N MET A 65 18.20 -0.19 9.06
CA MET A 65 17.23 0.87 8.79
C MET A 65 15.85 0.47 9.28
N GLU A 66 15.19 1.37 10.01
CA GLU A 66 13.78 1.18 10.37
C GLU A 66 12.87 1.63 9.21
N VAL A 67 12.00 0.72 8.77
CA VAL A 67 11.03 0.92 7.69
C VAL A 67 9.62 0.63 8.18
N THR A 68 8.63 1.12 7.46
CA THR A 68 7.24 0.73 7.66
C THR A 68 6.82 -0.24 6.56
N VAL A 69 6.49 -1.47 6.92
CA VAL A 69 5.93 -2.49 6.03
C VAL A 69 4.41 -2.36 5.99
N LEU A 70 3.87 -2.25 4.78
CA LEU A 70 2.44 -2.33 4.52
C LEU A 70 2.08 -3.73 4.05
N PHE A 71 0.94 -4.26 4.53
CA PHE A 71 0.45 -5.61 4.21
C PHE A 71 1.50 -6.71 4.47
N PRO A 72 2.08 -6.79 5.68
CA PRO A 72 3.20 -7.69 5.96
C PRO A 72 2.83 -9.16 5.73
N GLY A 73 3.67 -9.87 4.98
CA GLY A 73 3.49 -11.28 4.61
C GLY A 73 2.58 -11.51 3.40
N ASN A 74 2.04 -10.45 2.79
CA ASN A 74 1.18 -10.57 1.62
C ASN A 74 2.00 -10.53 0.32
N SER A 75 2.16 -11.68 -0.34
CA SER A 75 2.96 -11.81 -1.57
C SER A 75 2.48 -10.96 -2.75
N GLU A 76 1.26 -10.45 -2.73
CA GLU A 76 0.71 -9.62 -3.80
C GLU A 76 0.79 -8.13 -3.49
N LYS A 77 0.63 -7.74 -2.21
CA LYS A 77 0.43 -6.34 -1.80
C LYS A 77 1.56 -5.75 -0.96
N GLU A 78 2.49 -6.56 -0.46
CA GLU A 78 3.52 -6.07 0.44
C GLU A 78 4.38 -4.97 -0.19
N LEU A 79 4.64 -3.91 0.58
CA LEU A 79 5.63 -2.89 0.25
C LEU A 79 6.30 -2.37 1.51
N GLN A 80 7.47 -1.76 1.35
CA GLN A 80 8.22 -1.14 2.45
C GLN A 80 8.37 0.36 2.17
N VAL A 81 8.01 1.17 3.15
CA VAL A 81 8.21 2.62 3.13
C VAL A 81 9.50 2.95 3.86
N VAL A 82 10.41 3.59 3.14
CA VAL A 82 11.65 4.13 3.68
C VAL A 82 11.43 5.61 3.99
N TRP A 83 11.96 6.08 5.12
CA TRP A 83 11.69 7.41 5.65
C TRP A 83 12.93 8.31 5.62
N ASP A 84 12.78 9.54 5.15
CA ASP A 84 13.77 10.63 5.30
C ASP A 84 13.72 11.15 6.76
N LYS A 85 12.52 11.56 7.17
CA LYS A 85 12.21 11.84 8.58
C LYS A 85 11.40 10.67 9.13
N PRO A 86 11.87 9.99 10.19
CA PRO A 86 11.25 8.77 10.71
C PRO A 86 9.73 8.91 10.83
N PHE A 87 8.99 8.05 10.11
CA PHE A 87 7.53 7.92 10.13
C PHE A 87 6.72 9.16 9.73
N VAL A 88 7.36 10.20 9.21
CA VAL A 88 6.72 11.48 8.87
C VAL A 88 6.87 11.83 7.40
N LYS A 89 8.02 11.52 6.78
CA LYS A 89 8.30 11.89 5.40
C LYS A 89 8.95 10.73 4.65
N PRO A 90 8.22 10.07 3.73
CA PRO A 90 8.80 9.01 2.90
C PRO A 90 9.90 9.55 1.98
N VAL A 91 10.91 8.72 1.72
CA VAL A 91 11.97 9.00 0.74
C VAL A 91 11.97 8.00 -0.40
N ALA A 92 11.58 6.76 -0.12
CA ALA A 92 11.48 5.70 -1.12
C ALA A 92 10.42 4.67 -0.70
N VAL A 93 9.97 3.90 -1.69
CA VAL A 93 9.12 2.73 -1.49
C VAL A 93 9.76 1.56 -2.22
N ASN A 94 9.98 0.46 -1.48
CA ASN A 94 10.38 -0.81 -2.08
C ASN A 94 9.12 -1.65 -2.30
N ILE A 95 8.84 -1.99 -3.56
CA ILE A 95 7.71 -2.83 -3.93
C ILE A 95 8.14 -4.28 -3.81
N ILE A 96 7.42 -5.07 -3.01
CA ILE A 96 7.70 -6.49 -2.79
C ILE A 96 6.63 -7.35 -3.48
N GLY A 97 5.36 -6.93 -3.36
CA GLY A 97 4.21 -7.64 -3.89
C GLY A 97 4.07 -7.59 -5.41
N SER A 98 3.59 -8.69 -6.00
CA SER A 98 3.49 -8.82 -7.47
C SER A 98 2.29 -8.12 -8.11
N ALA A 99 1.29 -7.68 -7.34
CA ALA A 99 0.09 -7.06 -7.89
C ALA A 99 0.24 -5.55 -8.18
N TRP A 100 1.33 -4.94 -7.71
CA TRP A 100 1.63 -3.54 -7.97
C TRP A 100 2.03 -3.29 -9.42
N LYS A 101 1.50 -2.20 -10.01
CA LYS A 101 1.80 -1.84 -11.40
C LYS A 101 1.72 -0.34 -11.66
N THR A 102 2.43 0.13 -12.67
CA THR A 102 2.24 1.48 -13.21
C THR A 102 1.03 1.55 -14.14
N PRO A 103 0.50 2.76 -14.46
CA PRO A 103 -0.55 2.93 -15.46
C PRO A 103 -0.20 2.33 -16.84
N GLU A 104 1.09 2.32 -17.19
CA GLU A 104 1.61 1.75 -18.43
C GLU A 104 1.72 0.22 -18.37
N GLY A 105 1.45 -0.39 -17.20
CA GLY A 105 1.45 -1.82 -16.99
C GLY A 105 2.79 -2.39 -16.50
N VAL A 106 3.78 -1.56 -16.17
CA VAL A 106 5.06 -2.02 -15.62
C VAL A 106 4.81 -2.61 -14.23
N ALA A 107 5.16 -3.87 -14.04
CA ALA A 107 4.94 -4.62 -12.81
C ALA A 107 6.09 -5.58 -12.52
N LEU A 108 6.19 -6.04 -11.27
CA LEU A 108 7.13 -7.10 -10.90
C LEU A 108 6.80 -8.40 -11.65
N GLY A 109 7.84 -9.12 -12.07
CA GLY A 109 7.71 -10.38 -12.80
C GLY A 109 7.59 -10.23 -14.32
N MET A 110 7.55 -9.01 -14.86
CA MET A 110 7.68 -8.78 -16.30
C MET A 110 9.05 -9.22 -16.83
N SER A 111 9.08 -9.71 -18.06
CA SER A 111 10.35 -10.01 -18.73
C SER A 111 11.05 -8.73 -19.16
N LEU A 112 12.39 -8.74 -19.20
CA LEU A 112 13.16 -7.62 -19.73
C LEU A 112 12.73 -7.26 -21.17
N LYS A 113 12.45 -8.27 -21.99
CA LYS A 113 11.96 -8.10 -23.35
C LYS A 113 10.60 -7.38 -23.42
N ASP A 114 9.74 -7.56 -22.43
CA ASP A 114 8.46 -6.85 -22.38
C ASP A 114 8.59 -5.42 -21.86
N LEU A 115 9.60 -5.15 -21.03
CA LEU A 115 9.90 -3.82 -20.48
C LEU A 115 10.58 -2.89 -21.49
N GLU A 116 11.39 -3.43 -22.39
CA GLU A 116 12.17 -2.66 -23.38
C GLU A 116 11.37 -2.21 -24.63
N LYS A 117 10.05 -2.41 -24.65
CA LYS A 117 9.18 -2.01 -25.77
C LYS A 117 8.74 -0.57 -25.66
#